data_AF-A0A126QTW3-F1
#
_entry.id   AF-A0A126QTW3-F1
#
_cell.length_a   1.000
_cell.length_b   1.000
_cell.length_c   1.000
_cell.angle_alpha   90.00
_cell.angle_beta   90.00
_cell.angle_gamma   90.00
#
_symmetry.space_group_name_H-M   'P 1'
#
loop_
_entity.id
_entity.type
_entity.pdbx_description
1 polymer ?
#
loop_
_entity_poly.entity_id
_entity_poly.type
_entity_poly.pdbx_seq_one_letter_code
_entity_poly.pdbx_strand_id
1 'polypeptide(L)'
;MTEGILGVILCPMLDDNFVYSVKKDPEEKNIYIVESDSTSSIKRKLDHNGIPYSMVSWDDVVGRIFEPAKGFSILICTINLGLHAKPEVLKSTVEDLTIDLQPFVDAIAFYLGTCGNFDWNIPKWCKEKGFKPSLMFTDENGCLCHDCVGVNISGGPRYTELQKKYTGHFYLFPAMANNFDEFMKADAADTAALEESLTDEMREVLGIEKGPDGYLRWLLAQGDYKYILTIDTGIGERENFEKDTKSVAERTGLKVKVAEPGWANLGPTDAIYNGSKALLSH
;
A
#
# COMPACT_ATOMS: atom_id res chain seq x y z
N MET A 1 27.87 8.36 3.88
CA MET A 1 27.31 7.05 3.51
C MET A 1 26.32 6.70 4.60
N THR A 2 25.16 6.23 4.21
CA THR A 2 24.12 5.80 5.14
C THR A 2 24.56 4.51 5.83
N GLU A 3 24.34 4.41 7.13
CA GLU A 3 24.65 3.23 7.94
C GLU A 3 23.49 2.96 8.90
N GLY A 4 23.24 1.69 9.20
CA GLY A 4 22.18 1.26 10.12
C GLY A 4 21.01 0.59 9.40
N ILE A 5 19.96 0.29 10.17
CA ILE A 5 18.84 -0.53 9.74
C ILE A 5 17.58 0.33 9.65
N LEU A 6 17.06 0.50 8.43
CA LEU A 6 15.74 1.08 8.19
C LEU A 6 14.68 -0.02 8.29
N GLY A 7 13.83 0.04 9.31
CA GLY A 7 12.60 -0.74 9.35
C GLY A 7 11.58 -0.17 8.35
N VAL A 8 10.94 -1.03 7.57
CA VAL A 8 9.89 -0.65 6.62
C VAL A 8 8.65 -1.46 6.92
N ILE A 9 7.57 -0.80 7.34
CA ILE A 9 6.25 -1.41 7.46
C ILE A 9 5.51 -1.14 6.15
N LEU A 10 5.24 -2.20 5.39
CA LEU A 10 4.86 -2.11 3.98
C LEU A 10 3.45 -2.66 3.72
N CYS A 11 2.58 -1.82 3.16
CA CYS A 11 1.32 -2.25 2.55
C CYS A 11 1.57 -2.68 1.09
N PRO A 12 0.99 -3.79 0.61
CA PRO A 12 1.05 -4.17 -0.80
C PRO A 12 0.50 -3.11 -1.77
N MET A 13 -0.30 -2.14 -1.32
CA MET A 13 -0.75 -1.02 -2.17
C MET A 13 0.34 0.03 -2.44
N LEU A 14 1.48 -0.02 -1.77
CA LEU A 14 2.56 0.97 -1.86
C LEU A 14 3.94 0.32 -2.05
N ASP A 15 3.96 -0.97 -2.44
CA ASP A 15 5.16 -1.72 -2.78
C ASP A 15 5.84 -1.20 -4.06
N ASP A 16 5.08 -0.74 -5.06
CA ASP A 16 5.64 -0.06 -6.24
C ASP A 16 6.39 1.21 -5.84
N ASN A 17 5.84 1.99 -4.90
CA ASN A 17 6.47 3.21 -4.39
C ASN A 17 7.78 2.86 -3.68
N PHE A 18 7.81 1.80 -2.87
CA PHE A 18 9.04 1.31 -2.24
C PHE A 18 10.09 0.84 -3.26
N VAL A 19 9.69 -0.01 -4.22
CA VAL A 19 10.58 -0.54 -5.26
C VAL A 19 11.14 0.58 -6.13
N TYR A 20 10.32 1.57 -6.48
CA TYR A 20 10.77 2.77 -7.19
C TYR A 20 11.89 3.48 -6.42
N SER A 21 11.68 3.75 -5.13
CA SER A 21 12.66 4.45 -4.30
C SER A 21 13.97 3.68 -4.18
N VAL A 22 13.89 2.38 -3.91
CA VAL A 22 15.07 1.51 -3.80
C VAL A 22 15.86 1.47 -5.10
N LYS A 23 15.17 1.32 -6.24
CA LYS A 23 15.80 1.24 -7.57
C LYS A 23 16.49 2.55 -7.98
N LYS A 24 15.92 3.68 -7.59
CA LYS A 24 16.45 5.02 -7.90
C LYS A 24 17.68 5.37 -7.08
N ASP A 25 17.78 4.84 -5.87
CA ASP A 25 18.89 5.14 -4.97
C ASP A 25 20.15 4.34 -5.33
N PRO A 26 21.26 4.99 -5.74
CA PRO A 26 22.47 4.32 -6.20
C PRO A 26 23.33 3.75 -5.07
N GLU A 27 23.05 4.07 -3.81
CA GLU A 27 23.82 3.56 -2.68
C GLU A 27 23.59 2.06 -2.48
N GLU A 28 24.67 1.34 -2.20
CA GLU A 28 24.62 -0.09 -1.89
C GLU A 28 23.81 -0.32 -0.61
N LYS A 29 22.90 -1.30 -0.65
CA LYS A 29 22.01 -1.60 0.47
C LYS A 29 21.67 -3.09 0.52
N ASN A 30 21.50 -3.60 1.73
CA ASN A 30 21.08 -4.97 1.98
C ASN A 30 19.59 -4.99 2.30
N ILE A 31 18.80 -5.78 1.57
CA ILE A 31 17.35 -5.85 1.77
C ILE A 31 16.98 -7.20 2.36
N TYR A 32 16.24 -7.15 3.46
CA TYR A 32 15.73 -8.30 4.18
C TYR A 32 14.21 -8.23 4.24
N ILE A 33 13.53 -9.33 3.96
CA ILE A 33 12.07 -9.44 4.03
C ILE A 33 11.72 -10.43 5.13
N VAL A 34 10.97 -9.97 6.12
CA VAL A 34 10.42 -10.84 7.16
C VAL A 34 9.33 -11.72 6.54
N GLU A 35 9.47 -13.03 6.70
CA GLU A 35 8.51 -14.02 6.21
C GLU A 35 7.11 -13.77 6.76
N SER A 36 6.13 -13.68 5.86
CA SER A 36 4.70 -13.60 6.16
C SER A 36 3.89 -14.03 4.95
N ASP A 37 2.60 -14.30 5.17
CA ASP A 37 1.64 -14.60 4.11
C ASP A 37 1.44 -13.44 3.12
N SER A 38 1.91 -12.23 3.46
CA SER A 38 1.73 -11.00 2.67
C SER A 38 3.00 -10.55 1.95
N THR A 39 3.97 -11.45 1.73
CA THR A 39 5.26 -11.13 1.08
C THR A 39 5.29 -11.37 -0.43
N SER A 40 4.28 -12.05 -0.99
CA SER A 40 4.22 -12.46 -2.41
C SER A 40 4.46 -11.29 -3.37
N SER A 41 3.75 -10.17 -3.18
CA SER A 41 3.77 -9.04 -4.11
C SER A 41 5.10 -8.31 -4.12
N ILE A 42 5.65 -7.97 -2.95
CA ILE A 42 6.95 -7.28 -2.86
C ILE A 42 8.08 -8.15 -3.41
N LYS A 43 8.08 -9.47 -3.14
CA LYS A 43 9.07 -10.40 -3.69
C LYS A 43 9.06 -10.40 -5.21
N ARG A 44 7.87 -10.60 -5.81
CA ARG A 44 7.69 -10.56 -7.27
C ARG A 44 8.24 -9.27 -7.87
N LYS A 45 7.97 -8.12 -7.25
CA LYS A 45 8.39 -6.81 -7.76
C LYS A 45 9.88 -6.55 -7.61
N LEU A 46 10.51 -7.01 -6.53
CA LEU A 46 11.96 -6.97 -6.36
C LEU A 46 12.65 -7.89 -7.37
N ASP A 47 12.15 -9.13 -7.54
CA ASP A 47 12.65 -10.10 -8.52
C ASP A 47 12.56 -9.56 -9.95
N HIS A 48 11.40 -8.99 -10.33
CA HIS A 48 11.20 -8.37 -11.65
C HIS A 48 12.19 -7.21 -11.92
N ASN A 49 12.59 -6.48 -10.88
CA ASN A 49 13.55 -5.38 -11.01
C ASN A 49 15.01 -5.80 -10.80
N GLY A 50 15.29 -7.10 -10.59
CA GLY A 50 16.62 -7.62 -10.33
C GLY A 50 17.24 -7.08 -9.03
N ILE A 51 16.41 -6.72 -8.05
CA ILE A 51 16.85 -6.17 -6.77
C ILE A 51 17.04 -7.34 -5.79
N PRO A 52 18.27 -7.63 -5.33
CA PRO A 52 18.52 -8.76 -4.45
C PRO A 52 17.92 -8.51 -3.06
N TYR A 53 17.38 -9.57 -2.46
CA TYR A 53 16.90 -9.58 -1.08
C TYR A 53 17.19 -10.94 -0.43
N SER A 54 17.14 -10.98 0.90
CA SER A 54 17.17 -12.22 1.69
C SER A 54 15.88 -12.36 2.50
N MET A 55 15.36 -13.57 2.60
CA MET A 55 14.26 -13.87 3.51
C MET A 55 14.79 -14.11 4.93
N VAL A 56 14.07 -13.64 5.93
CA VAL A 56 14.36 -13.88 7.35
C VAL A 56 13.08 -14.24 8.07
N SER A 57 13.13 -15.19 9.01
CA SER A 57 11.96 -15.48 9.84
C SER A 57 11.82 -14.40 10.93
N TRP A 58 10.60 -14.20 11.42
CA TRP A 58 10.39 -13.30 12.56
C TRP A 58 11.13 -13.80 13.82
N ASP A 59 11.17 -15.12 14.02
CA ASP A 59 11.88 -15.76 15.12
C ASP A 59 13.38 -15.46 15.08
N ASP A 60 13.99 -15.42 13.89
CA ASP A 60 15.41 -15.05 13.74
C ASP A 60 15.67 -13.59 14.09
N VAL A 61 14.75 -12.70 13.74
CA VAL A 61 14.83 -11.26 14.08
C VAL A 61 14.73 -11.09 15.59
N VAL A 62 13.66 -11.60 16.22
CA VAL A 62 13.46 -11.42 17.67
C VAL A 62 14.46 -12.19 18.51
N GLY A 63 14.90 -13.35 18.02
CA GLY A 63 15.95 -14.18 18.62
C GLY A 63 17.36 -13.61 18.46
N ARG A 64 17.53 -12.51 17.70
CA ARG A 64 18.84 -11.91 17.37
C ARG A 64 19.80 -12.89 16.70
N ILE A 65 19.25 -13.85 15.97
CA ILE A 65 19.99 -14.78 15.11
C ILE A 65 20.30 -14.08 13.78
N PHE A 66 19.40 -13.19 13.37
CA PHE A 66 19.59 -12.29 12.25
C PHE A 66 20.62 -11.20 12.58
N GLU A 67 21.78 -11.25 11.90
CA GLU A 67 22.77 -10.18 11.88
C GLU A 67 22.75 -9.49 10.51
N PRO A 68 22.15 -8.28 10.40
CA PRO A 68 22.19 -7.53 9.15
C PRO A 68 23.63 -7.19 8.77
N ALA A 69 23.88 -7.20 7.46
CA ALA A 69 25.18 -6.83 6.92
C ALA A 69 25.53 -5.38 7.28
N LYS A 70 26.84 -5.12 7.41
CA LYS A 70 27.37 -3.78 7.71
C LYS A 70 26.97 -2.79 6.62
N GLY A 71 26.80 -1.53 7.00
CA GLY A 71 26.36 -0.45 6.11
C GLY A 71 24.85 -0.23 6.16
N PHE A 72 24.27 0.16 5.03
CA PHE A 72 22.84 0.43 4.92
C PHE A 72 22.05 -0.86 4.73
N SER A 73 21.18 -1.17 5.69
CA SER A 73 20.26 -2.31 5.64
C SER A 73 18.81 -1.86 5.71
N ILE A 74 17.92 -2.60 5.04
CA ILE A 74 16.47 -2.38 5.05
C ILE A 74 15.79 -3.67 5.50
N LEU A 75 14.99 -3.61 6.56
CA LEU A 75 14.20 -4.73 7.06
C LEU A 75 12.71 -4.48 6.77
N ILE A 76 12.12 -5.28 5.89
CA ILE A 76 10.73 -5.11 5.41
C ILE A 76 9.81 -6.06 6.16
N CYS A 77 8.81 -5.49 6.82
CA CYS A 77 7.68 -6.21 7.39
C CYS A 77 6.41 -5.85 6.62
N THR A 78 5.84 -6.80 5.90
CA THR A 78 4.61 -6.58 5.14
C THR A 78 3.37 -6.76 6.02
N ILE A 79 2.40 -5.87 5.87
CA ILE A 79 1.09 -6.01 6.51
C ILE A 79 0.11 -6.70 5.56
N ASN A 80 -0.86 -7.42 6.13
CA ASN A 80 -1.91 -8.04 5.36
C ASN A 80 -2.82 -6.98 4.74
N LEU A 81 -2.99 -7.04 3.41
CA LEU A 81 -3.85 -6.13 2.66
C LEU A 81 -5.30 -6.14 3.17
N GLY A 82 -5.76 -7.27 3.71
CA GLY A 82 -6.98 -7.49 4.48
C GLY A 82 -7.31 -6.43 5.51
N LEU A 83 -6.29 -5.87 6.15
CA LEU A 83 -6.46 -4.94 7.26
C LEU A 83 -7.05 -3.59 6.82
N HIS A 84 -7.03 -3.26 5.52
CA HIS A 84 -7.63 -2.03 5.02
C HIS A 84 -9.15 -1.94 5.28
N ALA A 85 -9.84 -3.09 5.36
CA ALA A 85 -11.27 -3.18 5.68
C ALA A 85 -11.57 -3.07 7.18
N LYS A 86 -10.54 -3.14 8.04
CA LYS A 86 -10.67 -3.18 9.50
C LYS A 86 -9.74 -2.15 10.16
N PRO A 87 -10.09 -0.85 10.12
CA PRO A 87 -9.17 0.24 10.51
C PRO A 87 -8.62 0.12 11.94
N GLU A 88 -9.43 -0.29 12.91
CA GLU A 88 -8.95 -0.46 14.30
C GLU A 88 -7.95 -1.61 14.43
N VAL A 89 -8.16 -2.71 13.69
CA VAL A 89 -7.24 -3.84 13.67
C VAL A 89 -5.94 -3.46 12.96
N LEU A 90 -6.03 -2.75 11.83
CA LEU A 90 -4.87 -2.18 11.15
C LEU A 90 -4.02 -1.34 12.12
N LYS A 91 -4.67 -0.44 12.85
CA LYS A 91 -3.99 0.43 13.81
C LYS A 91 -3.25 -0.38 14.87
N SER A 92 -3.93 -1.30 15.57
CA SER A 92 -3.28 -2.13 16.58
C SER A 92 -2.13 -2.97 16.00
N THR A 93 -2.31 -3.57 14.81
CA THR A 93 -1.26 -4.38 14.16
C THR A 93 -0.02 -3.55 13.86
N VAL A 94 -0.16 -2.33 13.34
CA VAL A 94 0.98 -1.47 13.06
C VAL A 94 1.62 -0.96 14.34
N GLU A 95 0.84 -0.64 15.37
CA GLU A 95 1.38 -0.24 16.67
C GLU A 95 2.20 -1.37 17.30
N ASP A 96 1.68 -2.60 17.34
CA ASP A 96 2.36 -3.78 17.86
C ASP A 96 3.65 -4.07 17.08
N LEU A 97 3.58 -4.11 15.75
CA LEU A 97 4.76 -4.30 14.90
C LEU A 97 5.81 -3.20 15.09
N THR A 98 5.37 -1.95 15.30
CA THR A 98 6.28 -0.83 15.57
C THR A 98 7.00 -1.01 16.91
N ILE A 99 6.29 -1.45 17.94
CA ILE A 99 6.85 -1.74 19.27
C ILE A 99 7.89 -2.86 19.15
N ASP A 100 7.53 -3.94 18.47
CA ASP A 100 8.39 -5.10 18.36
C ASP A 100 9.65 -4.82 17.53
N LEU A 101 9.59 -3.91 16.54
CA LEU A 101 10.75 -3.53 15.73
C LEU A 101 11.77 -2.65 16.48
N GLN A 102 11.37 -1.95 17.54
CA GLN A 102 12.23 -0.97 18.24
C GLN A 102 13.64 -1.48 18.60
N PRO A 103 13.84 -2.73 19.06
CA PRO A 103 15.17 -3.22 19.43
C PRO A 103 16.09 -3.52 18.23
N PHE A 104 15.56 -3.54 17.01
CA PHE A 104 16.24 -4.10 15.83
C PHE A 104 16.48 -3.08 14.72
N VAL A 105 15.92 -1.88 14.84
CA VAL A 105 16.00 -0.85 13.80
C VAL A 105 16.45 0.49 14.37
N ASP A 106 17.01 1.32 13.51
CA ASP A 106 17.48 2.66 13.87
C ASP A 106 16.46 3.75 13.50
N ALA A 107 15.65 3.49 12.46
CA ALA A 107 14.52 4.31 12.05
C ALA A 107 13.42 3.45 11.42
N ILE A 108 12.20 3.99 11.30
CA ILE A 108 11.06 3.30 10.67
C ILE A 108 10.41 4.16 9.57
N ALA A 109 10.19 3.57 8.40
CA ALA A 109 9.38 4.15 7.32
C ALA A 109 8.04 3.40 7.21
N PHE A 110 6.94 4.13 7.31
CA PHE A 110 5.58 3.59 7.17
C PHE A 110 5.13 3.72 5.71
N TYR A 111 5.35 2.68 4.91
CA TYR A 111 4.85 2.56 3.55
C TYR A 111 3.39 2.06 3.55
N LEU A 112 2.50 2.82 4.21
CA LEU A 112 1.07 2.55 4.29
C LEU A 112 0.25 3.85 4.38
N GLY A 113 -1.03 3.78 4.01
CA GLY A 113 -2.05 4.75 4.43
C GLY A 113 -2.70 4.31 5.74
N THR A 114 -3.37 5.22 6.44
CA THR A 114 -4.10 4.93 7.70
C THR A 114 -5.48 4.32 7.49
N CYS A 115 -5.93 4.18 6.22
CA CYS A 115 -7.14 3.45 5.79
C CYS A 115 -8.39 3.75 6.65
N GLY A 116 -8.70 5.03 6.86
CA GLY A 116 -9.88 5.46 7.64
C GLY A 116 -9.56 5.99 9.04
N ASN A 117 -8.37 5.74 9.57
CA ASN A 117 -7.90 6.37 10.82
C ASN A 117 -7.27 7.74 10.54
N PHE A 118 -8.08 8.74 10.16
CA PHE A 118 -7.57 10.07 9.75
C PHE A 118 -6.88 10.84 10.90
N ASP A 119 -7.29 10.63 12.14
CA ASP A 119 -6.67 11.28 13.31
C ASP A 119 -5.34 10.63 13.74
N TRP A 120 -4.99 9.50 13.15
CA TRP A 120 -3.81 8.74 13.55
C TRP A 120 -2.56 9.27 12.85
N ASN A 121 -1.71 9.95 13.62
CA ASN A 121 -0.40 10.40 13.19
C ASN A 121 0.68 9.47 13.78
N ILE A 122 1.08 8.46 13.00
CA ILE A 122 2.01 7.41 13.45
C ILE A 122 3.38 7.97 13.88
N PRO A 123 4.02 8.88 13.11
CA PRO A 123 5.29 9.48 13.53
C PRO A 123 5.18 10.29 14.84
N LYS A 124 4.09 11.04 15.02
CA LYS A 124 3.84 11.77 16.27
C LYS A 124 3.65 10.81 17.44
N TRP A 125 2.87 9.74 17.26
CA TRP A 125 2.69 8.70 18.26
C TRP A 125 4.02 8.03 18.65
N CYS A 126 4.88 7.70 17.67
CA CYS A 126 6.22 7.17 17.93
C CYS A 126 7.05 8.12 18.80
N LYS A 127 7.05 9.42 18.46
CA LYS A 127 7.77 10.45 19.21
C LYS A 127 7.27 10.57 20.65
N GLU A 128 5.96 10.54 20.87
CA GLU A 128 5.34 10.59 22.20
C GLU A 128 5.70 9.37 23.06
N LYS A 129 5.93 8.21 22.44
CA LYS A 129 6.39 6.98 23.09
C LYS A 129 7.89 6.92 23.32
N GLY A 130 8.67 7.88 22.80
CA GLY A 130 10.13 7.85 22.87
C GLY A 130 10.75 6.76 21.98
N PHE A 131 10.04 6.36 20.92
CA PHE A 131 10.51 5.38 19.95
C PHE A 131 11.54 5.98 18.99
N LYS A 132 12.21 5.09 18.25
CA LYS A 132 13.15 5.45 17.19
C LYS A 132 12.48 6.38 16.16
N PRO A 133 13.24 7.30 15.54
CA PRO A 133 12.71 8.23 14.56
C PRO A 133 11.94 7.51 13.45
N SER A 134 10.81 8.08 13.04
CA SER A 134 9.99 7.46 12.02
C SER A 134 9.30 8.48 11.13
N LEU A 135 8.95 8.06 9.91
CA LEU A 135 8.29 8.88 8.91
C LEU A 135 7.18 8.11 8.20
N MET A 136 6.20 8.88 7.74
CA MET A 136 5.09 8.43 6.91
C MET A 136 5.00 9.37 5.71
N PHE A 137 4.29 8.96 4.66
CA PHE A 137 4.03 9.80 3.49
C PHE A 137 3.44 11.16 3.88
N THR A 138 4.03 12.21 3.31
CA THR A 138 3.52 13.58 3.41
C THR A 138 3.44 14.21 2.03
N ASP A 139 2.53 15.16 1.86
CA ASP A 139 2.51 16.04 0.69
C ASP A 139 3.61 17.12 0.77
N GLU A 140 3.66 17.99 -0.24
CA GLU A 140 4.63 19.07 -0.33
C GLU A 140 4.55 20.11 0.81
N ASN A 141 3.42 20.15 1.52
CA ASN A 141 3.20 21.04 2.66
C ASN A 141 3.49 20.34 4.01
N GLY A 142 3.91 19.07 3.98
CA GLY A 142 4.16 18.26 5.17
C GLY A 142 2.89 17.68 5.81
N CYS A 143 1.74 17.74 5.13
CA CYS A 143 0.52 17.10 5.60
C CYS A 143 0.54 15.60 5.31
N LEU A 144 0.05 14.77 6.23
CA LEU A 144 0.06 13.32 6.08
C LEU A 144 -0.84 12.86 4.92
N CYS A 145 -0.36 11.88 4.16
CA CYS A 145 -1.15 11.15 3.19
C CYS A 145 -1.82 9.95 3.89
N HIS A 146 -3.14 10.02 4.09
CA HIS A 146 -3.88 9.01 4.86
C HIS A 146 -4.32 7.79 4.04
N ASP A 147 -4.26 7.84 2.71
CA ASP A 147 -4.67 6.72 1.85
C ASP A 147 -3.73 6.56 0.64
N CYS A 148 -3.77 5.37 0.03
CA CYS A 148 -2.86 4.98 -1.04
C CYS A 148 -3.12 5.75 -2.35
N VAL A 149 -4.33 6.24 -2.58
CA VAL A 149 -4.61 7.12 -3.74
C VAL A 149 -3.94 8.47 -3.52
N GLY A 150 -4.14 9.07 -2.34
CA GLY A 150 -3.51 10.30 -1.90
C GLY A 150 -1.97 10.27 -2.04
N VAL A 151 -1.33 9.17 -1.65
CA VAL A 151 0.13 9.00 -1.84
C VAL A 151 0.55 9.21 -3.30
N ASN A 152 -0.23 8.70 -4.25
CA ASN A 152 0.07 8.73 -5.68
C ASN A 152 -0.35 10.03 -6.39
N ILE A 153 -0.98 10.97 -5.68
CA ILE A 153 -1.46 12.26 -6.22
C ILE A 153 -1.13 13.48 -5.34
N SER A 154 -0.23 13.35 -4.37
CA SER A 154 0.18 14.42 -3.41
C SER A 154 -0.85 14.81 -2.34
N GLY A 155 -1.47 13.83 -1.69
CA GLY A 155 -2.16 14.00 -0.41
C GLY A 155 -3.60 14.52 -0.50
N GLY A 156 -4.16 14.84 0.67
CA GLY A 156 -5.58 15.10 0.86
C GLY A 156 -6.17 16.27 0.05
N PRO A 157 -5.52 17.44 -0.05
CA PRO A 157 -6.05 18.55 -0.82
C PRO A 157 -6.25 18.21 -2.29
N ARG A 158 -5.23 17.62 -2.94
CA ARG A 158 -5.31 17.22 -4.35
C ARG A 158 -6.23 16.02 -4.55
N TYR A 159 -6.33 15.13 -3.56
CA TYR A 159 -7.31 14.06 -3.59
C TYR A 159 -8.75 14.59 -3.59
N THR A 160 -9.03 15.61 -2.78
CA THR A 160 -10.34 16.28 -2.76
C THR A 160 -10.68 16.92 -4.10
N GLU A 161 -9.70 17.51 -4.79
CA GLU A 161 -9.89 18.06 -6.13
C GLU A 161 -10.16 16.96 -7.17
N LEU A 162 -9.44 15.84 -7.09
CA LEU A 162 -9.65 14.67 -7.95
C LEU A 162 -11.08 14.14 -7.78
N GLN A 163 -11.56 14.01 -6.54
CA GLN A 163 -12.92 13.56 -6.22
C GLN A 163 -14.00 14.49 -6.77
N LYS A 164 -13.78 15.81 -6.70
CA LYS A 164 -14.71 16.80 -7.29
C LYS A 164 -14.73 16.74 -8.82
N LYS A 165 -13.57 16.55 -9.46
CA LYS A 165 -13.46 16.49 -10.92
C LYS A 165 -13.97 15.17 -11.51
N TYR A 166 -13.65 14.07 -10.85
CA TYR A 166 -13.95 12.70 -11.29
C TYR A 166 -14.85 11.99 -10.28
N THR A 167 -15.96 12.64 -9.92
CA THR A 167 -16.97 12.03 -9.05
C THR A 167 -17.50 10.74 -9.68
N GLY A 168 -17.72 9.70 -8.85
CA GLY A 168 -18.21 8.40 -9.32
C GLY A 168 -17.21 7.63 -10.21
N HIS A 169 -15.91 7.90 -10.07
CA HIS A 169 -14.86 7.11 -10.73
C HIS A 169 -14.15 6.22 -9.70
N PHE A 170 -13.91 4.97 -10.08
CA PHE A 170 -13.05 4.06 -9.32
C PHE A 170 -11.59 4.38 -9.65
N TYR A 171 -10.80 4.79 -8.66
CA TYR A 171 -9.39 5.14 -8.90
C TYR A 171 -8.53 3.89 -8.95
N LEU A 172 -7.69 3.79 -9.98
CA LEU A 172 -6.80 2.65 -10.17
C LEU A 172 -5.39 3.12 -10.49
N PHE A 173 -4.42 2.69 -9.68
CA PHE A 173 -2.99 2.91 -9.90
C PHE A 173 -2.28 1.54 -10.00
N PRO A 174 -1.03 1.46 -10.48
CA PRO A 174 -0.37 0.19 -10.81
C PRO A 174 -0.42 -0.87 -9.70
N ALA A 175 -0.01 -0.54 -8.48
CA ALA A 175 -0.03 -1.49 -7.37
C ALA A 175 -1.44 -2.00 -7.04
N MET A 176 -2.47 -1.15 -7.14
CA MET A 176 -3.86 -1.57 -6.94
C MET A 176 -4.33 -2.51 -8.05
N ALA A 177 -3.96 -2.25 -9.30
CA ALA A 177 -4.32 -3.15 -10.41
C ALA A 177 -3.66 -4.52 -10.24
N ASN A 178 -2.36 -4.56 -9.92
CA ASN A 178 -1.64 -5.84 -9.75
C ASN A 178 -2.08 -6.63 -8.52
N ASN A 179 -2.55 -5.94 -7.48
CA ASN A 179 -2.99 -6.55 -6.22
C ASN A 179 -4.53 -6.59 -6.09
N PHE A 180 -5.27 -6.41 -7.20
CA PHE A 180 -6.73 -6.31 -7.16
C PHE A 180 -7.40 -7.58 -6.64
N ASP A 181 -6.89 -8.76 -6.98
CA ASP A 181 -7.43 -10.02 -6.46
C ASP A 181 -7.26 -10.14 -4.94
N GLU A 182 -6.11 -9.76 -4.40
CA GLU A 182 -5.86 -9.75 -2.96
C GLU A 182 -6.71 -8.68 -2.26
N PHE A 183 -6.88 -7.51 -2.90
CA PHE A 183 -7.75 -6.44 -2.43
C PHE A 183 -9.21 -6.88 -2.34
N MET A 184 -9.72 -7.56 -3.38
CA MET A 184 -11.09 -8.07 -3.36
C MET A 184 -11.28 -9.23 -2.37
N LYS A 185 -10.26 -10.10 -2.20
CA LYS A 185 -10.29 -11.17 -1.19
C LYS A 185 -10.27 -10.64 0.23
N ALA A 186 -9.59 -9.53 0.47
CA ALA A 186 -9.55 -8.83 1.74
C ALA A 186 -10.96 -8.42 2.20
N ASP A 187 -11.80 -7.97 1.28
CA ASP A 187 -13.21 -7.61 1.53
C ASP A 187 -14.16 -8.82 1.52
N ALA A 188 -13.67 -10.00 1.11
CA ALA A 188 -14.50 -11.16 0.86
C ALA A 188 -15.07 -11.81 2.13
N ALA A 189 -14.46 -11.63 3.31
CA ALA A 189 -15.02 -12.23 4.53
C ALA A 189 -16.36 -11.58 4.94
N ASP A 190 -16.42 -10.25 4.91
CA ASP A 190 -17.63 -9.50 5.25
C ASP A 190 -18.62 -9.52 4.07
N THR A 191 -18.12 -9.52 2.84
CA THR A 191 -18.93 -9.69 1.62
C THR A 191 -19.53 -11.09 1.52
N ALA A 192 -18.80 -12.16 1.90
CA ALA A 192 -19.32 -13.53 1.88
C ALA A 192 -20.46 -13.74 2.88
N ALA A 193 -20.36 -13.16 4.08
CA ALA A 193 -21.45 -13.23 5.05
C ALA A 193 -22.72 -12.52 4.55
N LEU A 194 -22.55 -11.38 3.86
CA LEU A 194 -23.64 -10.67 3.18
C LEU A 194 -24.18 -11.48 2.00
N GLU A 195 -23.32 -12.06 1.17
CA GLU A 195 -23.72 -12.88 0.02
C GLU A 195 -24.44 -14.18 0.43
N GLU A 196 -24.01 -14.84 1.51
CA GLU A 196 -24.68 -16.01 2.09
C GLU A 196 -26.07 -15.68 2.62
N SER A 197 -26.28 -14.44 3.07
CA SER A 197 -27.59 -13.96 3.52
C SER A 197 -28.57 -13.63 2.38
N LEU A 198 -28.08 -13.53 1.14
CA LEU A 198 -28.89 -13.22 -0.04
C LEU A 198 -29.38 -14.50 -0.74
N THR A 199 -30.67 -14.79 -0.64
CA THR A 199 -31.30 -15.89 -1.39
C THR A 199 -31.27 -15.64 -2.90
N ASP A 200 -31.38 -16.70 -3.72
CA ASP A 200 -31.45 -16.56 -5.17
C ASP A 200 -32.60 -15.65 -5.62
N GLU A 201 -33.75 -15.70 -4.95
CA GLU A 201 -34.89 -14.80 -5.18
C GLU A 201 -34.55 -13.34 -4.87
N MET A 202 -33.84 -13.07 -3.76
CA MET A 202 -33.40 -11.72 -3.43
C MET A 202 -32.40 -11.19 -4.46
N ARG A 203 -31.47 -12.04 -4.92
CA ARG A 203 -30.49 -11.67 -5.96
C ARG A 203 -31.19 -11.32 -7.27
N GLU A 204 -32.20 -12.09 -7.67
CA GLU A 204 -33.00 -11.81 -8.86
C GLU A 204 -33.75 -10.48 -8.74
N VAL A 205 -34.42 -10.24 -7.60
CA VAL A 205 -35.15 -8.99 -7.34
C VAL A 205 -34.23 -7.77 -7.33
N LEU A 206 -33.04 -7.91 -6.75
CA LEU A 206 -32.04 -6.83 -6.69
C LEU A 206 -31.25 -6.66 -7.99
N GLY A 207 -31.39 -7.59 -8.95
CA GLY A 207 -30.64 -7.60 -10.20
C GLY A 207 -29.15 -7.90 -10.02
N ILE A 208 -28.79 -8.68 -8.99
CA ILE A 208 -27.40 -9.08 -8.73
C ILE A 208 -27.04 -10.23 -9.67
N GLU A 209 -26.03 -10.02 -10.51
CA GLU A 209 -25.53 -11.05 -11.42
C GLU A 209 -24.95 -12.26 -10.67
N LYS A 210 -25.02 -13.45 -11.29
CA LYS A 210 -24.35 -14.64 -10.74
C LYS A 210 -22.85 -14.56 -10.94
N GLY A 211 -22.09 -15.15 -10.01
CA GLY A 211 -20.64 -15.25 -10.08
C GLY A 211 -19.92 -14.35 -9.07
N PRO A 212 -18.59 -14.47 -8.95
CA PRO A 212 -17.81 -13.86 -7.87
C PRO A 212 -17.75 -12.32 -7.90
N ASP A 213 -18.07 -11.69 -9.04
CA ASP A 213 -18.03 -10.24 -9.19
C ASP A 213 -19.43 -9.59 -9.21
N GLY A 214 -20.51 -10.39 -9.15
CA GLY A 214 -21.87 -9.89 -9.34
C GLY A 214 -22.31 -8.89 -8.28
N TYR A 215 -21.98 -9.16 -7.00
CA TYR A 215 -22.28 -8.26 -5.89
C TYR A 215 -21.50 -6.94 -5.99
N LEU A 216 -20.21 -6.99 -6.35
CA LEU A 216 -19.38 -5.81 -6.58
C LEU A 216 -19.97 -4.93 -7.71
N ARG A 217 -20.33 -5.52 -8.85
CA ARG A 217 -20.96 -4.79 -9.97
C ARG A 217 -22.25 -4.12 -9.53
N TRP A 218 -23.06 -4.81 -8.74
CA TRP A 218 -24.28 -4.25 -8.18
C TRP A 218 -24.00 -3.06 -7.26
N LEU A 219 -23.05 -3.17 -6.32
CA LEU A 219 -22.64 -2.06 -5.44
C LEU A 219 -22.15 -0.84 -6.23
N LEU A 220 -21.30 -1.05 -7.24
CA LEU A 220 -20.81 0.00 -8.12
C LEU A 220 -21.96 0.67 -8.88
N ALA A 221 -22.93 -0.09 -9.37
CA ALA A 221 -24.11 0.43 -10.04
C ALA A 221 -25.00 1.28 -9.10
N GLN A 222 -25.18 0.86 -7.84
CA GLN A 222 -25.91 1.65 -6.84
C GLN A 222 -25.23 3.00 -6.57
N GLY A 223 -23.89 3.05 -6.64
CA GLY A 223 -23.11 4.28 -6.51
C GLY A 223 -22.95 5.11 -7.79
N ASP A 224 -23.65 4.75 -8.88
CA ASP A 224 -23.51 5.34 -10.22
C ASP A 224 -22.06 5.35 -10.76
N TYR A 225 -21.24 4.37 -10.34
CA TYR A 225 -19.90 4.20 -10.88
C TYR A 225 -19.99 3.72 -12.33
N LYS A 226 -19.38 4.48 -13.24
CA LYS A 226 -19.35 4.19 -14.68
C LYS A 226 -17.96 4.00 -15.23
N TYR A 227 -16.96 4.47 -14.49
CA TYR A 227 -15.60 4.59 -14.99
C TYR A 227 -14.57 4.15 -13.96
N ILE A 228 -13.54 3.48 -14.45
CA ILE A 228 -12.24 3.43 -13.80
C ILE A 228 -11.45 4.65 -14.28
N LEU A 229 -10.88 5.41 -13.36
CA LEU A 229 -9.91 6.45 -13.68
C LEU A 229 -8.51 5.92 -13.34
N THR A 230 -7.70 5.68 -14.37
CA THR A 230 -6.33 5.24 -14.20
C THR A 230 -5.41 6.41 -13.88
N ILE A 231 -4.61 6.23 -12.83
CA ILE A 231 -3.57 7.15 -12.38
C ILE A 231 -2.25 6.45 -12.69
N ASP A 232 -1.74 6.63 -13.92
CA ASP A 232 -0.42 6.12 -14.30
C ASP A 232 0.67 6.96 -13.63
N THR A 233 1.29 6.39 -12.61
CA THR A 233 2.37 7.00 -11.83
C THR A 233 3.74 6.83 -12.50
N GLY A 234 3.82 6.07 -13.59
CA GLY A 234 5.07 5.76 -14.27
C GLY A 234 5.96 4.77 -13.52
N ILE A 235 5.46 4.16 -12.44
CA ILE A 235 6.16 3.14 -11.63
C ILE A 235 5.40 1.80 -11.67
N GLY A 236 6.02 0.75 -11.11
CA GLY A 236 5.47 -0.62 -11.12
C GLY A 236 5.71 -1.36 -12.43
N GLU A 237 5.04 -2.50 -12.59
CA GLU A 237 5.13 -3.39 -13.76
C GLU A 237 4.31 -2.79 -14.93
N ARG A 238 4.79 -1.68 -15.52
CA ARG A 238 4.04 -0.89 -16.53
C ARG A 238 3.53 -1.71 -17.72
N GLU A 239 4.30 -2.71 -18.14
CA GLU A 239 3.91 -3.65 -19.20
C GLU A 239 2.67 -4.48 -18.85
N ASN A 240 2.42 -4.69 -17.56
CA ASN A 240 1.25 -5.39 -17.05
C ASN A 240 0.11 -4.43 -16.68
N PHE A 241 0.38 -3.15 -16.39
CA PHE A 241 -0.64 -2.23 -15.89
C PHE A 241 -1.86 -2.09 -16.83
N GLU A 242 -1.65 -2.03 -18.15
CA GLU A 242 -2.76 -2.00 -19.11
C GLU A 242 -3.59 -3.29 -19.08
N LYS A 243 -2.91 -4.44 -19.04
CA LYS A 243 -3.53 -5.77 -18.96
C LYS A 243 -4.32 -5.93 -17.67
N ASP A 244 -3.73 -5.54 -16.54
CA ASP A 244 -4.35 -5.64 -15.22
C ASP A 244 -5.53 -4.68 -15.12
N THR A 245 -5.39 -3.45 -15.61
CA THR A 245 -6.50 -2.49 -15.74
C THR A 245 -7.65 -3.08 -16.55
N LYS A 246 -7.36 -3.74 -17.68
CA LYS A 246 -8.38 -4.39 -18.50
C LYS A 246 -9.07 -5.52 -17.72
N SER A 247 -8.32 -6.33 -16.98
CA SER A 247 -8.89 -7.37 -16.12
C SER A 247 -9.81 -6.78 -15.05
N VAL A 248 -9.40 -5.70 -14.37
CA VAL A 248 -10.24 -4.97 -13.41
C VAL A 248 -11.49 -4.41 -14.07
N ALA A 249 -11.38 -3.84 -15.28
CA ALA A 249 -12.52 -3.32 -16.04
C ALA A 249 -13.51 -4.42 -16.43
N GLU A 250 -13.03 -5.59 -16.85
CA GLU A 250 -13.87 -6.76 -17.15
C GLU A 250 -14.60 -7.27 -15.90
N ARG A 251 -13.90 -7.35 -14.76
CA ARG A 251 -14.50 -7.78 -13.48
C ARG A 251 -15.53 -6.77 -12.96
N THR A 252 -15.25 -5.49 -13.03
CA THR A 252 -16.11 -4.41 -12.49
C THR A 252 -17.21 -3.94 -13.45
N GLY A 253 -17.09 -4.21 -14.76
CA GLY A 253 -17.99 -3.67 -15.78
C GLY A 253 -17.79 -2.17 -16.08
N LEU A 254 -16.78 -1.54 -15.48
CA LEU A 254 -16.52 -0.10 -15.62
C LEU A 254 -15.72 0.21 -16.88
N LYS A 255 -15.94 1.39 -17.46
CA LYS A 255 -15.18 1.88 -18.62
C LYS A 255 -13.87 2.53 -18.19
N VAL A 256 -12.77 2.24 -18.86
CA VAL A 256 -11.48 2.82 -18.53
C VAL A 256 -11.38 4.27 -19.06
N LYS A 257 -10.91 5.17 -18.21
CA LYS A 257 -10.48 6.53 -18.54
C LYS A 257 -9.10 6.77 -17.95
N VAL A 258 -8.27 7.51 -18.66
CA VAL A 258 -6.96 7.94 -18.16
C VAL A 258 -7.10 9.31 -17.52
N ALA A 259 -6.53 9.48 -16.33
CA ALA A 259 -6.44 10.80 -15.70
C ALA A 259 -5.62 11.75 -16.56
N GLU A 260 -6.00 13.04 -16.57
CA GLU A 260 -5.22 14.06 -17.27
C GLU A 260 -3.77 14.13 -16.75
N PRO A 261 -2.80 14.52 -17.60
CA PRO A 261 -1.43 14.74 -17.15
C PRO A 261 -1.38 15.68 -15.96
N GLY A 262 -0.53 15.36 -14.98
CA GLY A 262 -0.40 16.15 -13.77
C GLY A 262 -1.40 15.81 -12.67
N TRP A 263 -1.99 14.61 -12.65
CA TRP A 263 -2.62 14.03 -11.45
C TRP A 263 -1.69 13.12 -10.68
N ALA A 264 -0.99 12.23 -11.38
CA ALA A 264 0.02 11.39 -10.74
C ALA A 264 1.20 12.22 -10.22
N ASN A 265 1.74 11.83 -9.06
CA ASN A 265 2.87 12.51 -8.44
C ASN A 265 3.60 11.57 -7.46
N LEU A 266 4.93 11.55 -7.57
CA LEU A 266 5.81 10.71 -6.73
C LEU A 266 6.51 11.49 -5.60
N GLY A 267 6.18 12.77 -5.42
CA GLY A 267 6.73 13.64 -4.38
C GLY A 267 6.64 13.04 -2.97
N PRO A 268 5.47 12.52 -2.53
CA PRO A 268 5.38 11.82 -1.25
C PRO A 268 6.30 10.59 -1.15
N THR A 269 6.50 9.89 -2.27
CA THR A 269 7.35 8.70 -2.36
C THR A 269 8.82 9.06 -2.25
N ASP A 270 9.26 10.07 -2.98
CA ASP A 270 10.62 10.60 -2.88
C ASP A 270 10.89 11.17 -1.47
N ALA A 271 9.91 11.87 -0.89
CA ALA A 271 10.05 12.49 0.42
C ALA A 271 10.21 11.46 1.55
N ILE A 272 9.36 10.42 1.61
CA ILE A 272 9.48 9.41 2.67
C ILE A 272 10.80 8.65 2.58
N TYR A 273 11.25 8.26 1.38
CA TYR A 273 12.49 7.50 1.25
C TYR A 273 13.71 8.34 1.63
N ASN A 274 13.85 9.53 1.04
CA ASN A 274 14.98 10.40 1.31
C ASN A 274 15.01 10.84 2.77
N GLY A 275 13.84 11.17 3.33
CA GLY A 275 13.69 11.52 4.74
C GLY A 275 14.09 10.37 5.65
N SER A 276 13.60 9.17 5.41
CA SER A 276 13.89 8.00 6.24
C SER A 276 15.35 7.59 6.17
N LYS A 277 15.97 7.70 5.00
CA LYS A 277 17.40 7.45 4.81
C LYS A 277 18.26 8.51 5.52
N ALA A 278 17.83 9.76 5.54
CA ALA A 278 18.50 10.82 6.28
C ALA A 278 18.48 10.60 7.80
N LEU A 279 17.47 9.89 8.34
CA LEU A 279 17.42 9.53 9.77
C LEU A 279 18.53 8.56 10.19
N LEU A 280 19.07 7.79 9.25
CA LEU A 280 20.17 6.85 9.46
C LEU A 280 21.56 7.48 9.25
N SER A 281 21.61 8.63 8.60
CA SER A 281 22.87 9.26 8.23
C SER A 281 23.34 10.16 9.38
N HIS A 282 24.27 9.64 10.19
CA HIS A 282 24.94 10.39 11.25
C HIS A 282 26.23 11.07 10.75
#